data_AF-A0AAN4VPM9-F1
#
_entry.id   AF-A0AAN4VPM9-F1
#
_cell.length_a   1.000
_cell.length_b   1.000
_cell.length_c   1.000
_cell.angle_alpha   90.00
_cell.angle_beta   90.00
_cell.angle_gamma   90.00
#
_symmetry.space_group_name_H-M   'P 1'
#
loop_
_entity.id
_entity.type
_entity.pdbx_description
1 polymer ?
#
loop_
_entity_poly.entity_id
_entity_poly.type
_entity_poly.pdbx_seq_one_letter_code
_entity_poly.pdbx_strand_id
1 'polypeptide(L)'
;MNDSVLVKLDRLFDKLKTASDGDDWNAVRGLVAQVASLVKVYEKPLPEEPKERGFYVTANDGRLLLKDIDDDWSACTYDNSSTHAFWKNGRNYVKWPTVCETLPPEAFPLKRVNIGERR
;
A
#
# COMPACT_ATOMS: atom_id res chain seq x y z
N MET A 1 -5.19 -26.27 -2.06
CA MET A 1 -5.90 -25.62 -0.91
C MET A 1 -6.80 -24.44 -1.34
N ASN A 2 -6.56 -23.78 -2.47
CA ASN A 2 -7.36 -22.62 -2.92
C ASN A 2 -8.78 -22.97 -3.40
N ASP A 3 -8.99 -24.15 -3.98
CA ASP A 3 -10.30 -24.57 -4.51
C ASP A 3 -11.39 -24.64 -3.43
N SER A 4 -11.04 -24.98 -2.20
CA SER A 4 -11.99 -25.04 -1.08
C SER A 4 -12.47 -23.66 -0.63
N VAL A 5 -11.65 -22.63 -0.80
CA VAL A 5 -12.01 -21.24 -0.43
C VAL A 5 -12.96 -20.66 -1.49
N LEU A 6 -12.67 -20.87 -2.77
CA LEU A 6 -13.52 -20.40 -3.87
C LEU A 6 -14.92 -21.01 -3.82
N VAL A 7 -15.04 -22.32 -3.59
CA VAL A 7 -16.35 -23.00 -3.43
C VAL A 7 -17.14 -22.46 -2.24
N LYS A 8 -16.46 -22.06 -1.15
CA LYS A 8 -17.12 -21.46 0.02
C LYS A 8 -17.59 -20.03 -0.24
N LEU A 9 -16.81 -19.23 -0.99
CA LEU A 9 -17.21 -17.87 -1.39
C LEU A 9 -18.43 -17.88 -2.30
N ASP A 10 -18.44 -18.77 -3.28
CA ASP A 10 -19.54 -18.91 -4.23
C ASP A 10 -20.88 -19.16 -3.50
N ARG A 11 -20.86 -20.12 -2.56
CA ARG A 11 -22.01 -20.41 -1.69
C ARG A 11 -22.40 -19.25 -0.77
N LEU A 12 -21.45 -18.42 -0.33
CA LEU A 12 -21.74 -17.25 0.49
C LEU A 12 -22.39 -16.15 -0.34
N PHE A 13 -21.97 -15.96 -1.60
CA PHE A 13 -22.59 -15.00 -2.52
C PHE A 13 -24.02 -15.40 -2.89
N ASP A 14 -24.30 -16.69 -3.13
CA ASP A 14 -25.67 -17.18 -3.37
C ASP A 14 -26.60 -16.89 -2.18
N LYS A 15 -26.09 -17.10 -0.96
CA LYS A 15 -26.84 -16.79 0.27
C LYS A 15 -27.03 -15.29 0.46
N LEU A 16 -26.02 -14.49 0.13
CA LEU A 16 -26.09 -13.03 0.22
C LEU A 16 -27.16 -12.48 -0.71
N LYS A 17 -27.21 -12.98 -1.95
CA LYS A 17 -28.24 -12.66 -2.93
C LYS A 17 -29.62 -13.01 -2.40
N THR A 18 -29.80 -14.24 -1.93
CA THR A 18 -31.09 -14.71 -1.38
C THR A 18 -31.54 -13.86 -0.18
N ALA A 19 -30.64 -13.52 0.74
CA ALA A 19 -30.94 -12.68 1.89
C ALA A 19 -31.28 -11.23 1.49
N SER A 20 -30.58 -10.70 0.47
CA SER A 20 -30.87 -9.38 -0.09
C SER A 20 -32.22 -9.35 -0.81
N ASP A 21 -32.53 -10.35 -1.62
CA ASP A 21 -33.82 -10.47 -2.32
C ASP A 21 -34.99 -10.62 -1.32
N GLY A 22 -34.72 -11.15 -0.13
CA GLY A 22 -35.67 -11.28 0.97
C GLY A 22 -35.67 -10.16 2.01
N ASP A 23 -34.92 -9.07 1.78
CA ASP A 23 -34.78 -7.93 2.71
C ASP A 23 -34.31 -8.30 4.15
N ASP A 24 -33.64 -9.44 4.32
CA ASP A 24 -33.07 -9.86 5.62
C ASP A 24 -31.68 -9.22 5.84
N TRP A 25 -31.69 -7.95 6.22
CA TRP A 25 -30.47 -7.17 6.45
C TRP A 25 -29.61 -7.67 7.61
N ASN A 26 -30.18 -8.42 8.55
CA ASN A 26 -29.42 -9.06 9.62
C ASN A 26 -28.59 -10.24 9.07
N ALA A 27 -29.21 -11.07 8.22
CA ALA A 27 -28.51 -12.13 7.51
C ALA A 27 -27.45 -11.58 6.55
N VAL A 28 -27.76 -10.51 5.80
CA VAL A 28 -26.80 -9.83 4.91
C VAL A 28 -25.54 -9.41 5.69
N ARG A 29 -25.71 -8.73 6.83
CA ARG A 29 -24.57 -8.29 7.65
C ARG A 29 -23.72 -9.46 8.15
N GLY A 30 -24.36 -10.54 8.61
CA GLY A 30 -23.67 -11.75 9.06
C GLY A 30 -22.91 -12.47 7.94
N LEU A 31 -23.45 -12.48 6.72
CA LEU A 31 -22.82 -13.08 5.54
C LEU A 31 -21.62 -12.25 5.05
N VAL A 32 -21.73 -10.91 5.06
CA VAL A 32 -20.61 -10.01 4.73
C VAL A 32 -19.43 -10.22 5.68
N ALA A 33 -19.68 -10.36 6.98
CA ALA A 33 -18.63 -10.65 7.95
C ALA A 33 -17.95 -12.01 7.70
N GLN A 34 -18.71 -13.03 7.29
CA GLN A 34 -18.16 -14.33 6.92
C GLN A 34 -17.32 -14.25 5.64
N VAL A 35 -17.76 -13.52 4.62
CA VAL A 35 -16.97 -13.26 3.41
C VAL A 35 -15.65 -12.54 3.77
N ALA A 36 -15.70 -11.52 4.61
CA ALA A 36 -14.50 -10.80 5.07
C ALA A 36 -13.55 -11.64 5.93
N SER A 37 -14.06 -12.63 6.66
CA SER A 37 -13.23 -13.58 7.40
C SER A 37 -12.58 -14.63 6.47
N LEU A 38 -13.30 -15.03 5.43
CA LEU A 38 -12.91 -16.11 4.52
C LEU A 38 -11.98 -15.62 3.42
N VAL A 39 -12.31 -14.49 2.81
CA VAL A 39 -11.36 -13.61 2.15
C VAL A 39 -10.62 -12.92 3.29
N LYS A 40 -9.68 -13.62 3.97
CA LYS A 40 -8.65 -12.93 4.77
C LYS A 40 -8.30 -11.71 3.96
N VAL A 41 -8.62 -10.51 4.45
CA VAL A 41 -8.37 -9.28 3.70
C VAL A 41 -6.90 -9.41 3.32
N TYR A 42 -6.65 -9.69 2.04
CA TYR A 42 -5.30 -9.81 1.53
C TYR A 42 -4.87 -8.35 1.49
N GLU A 43 -4.54 -7.81 2.67
CA GLU A 43 -3.70 -6.65 2.78
C GLU A 43 -2.42 -7.10 2.08
N LYS A 44 -2.30 -6.66 0.82
CA LYS A 44 -1.09 -6.88 0.05
C LYS A 44 0.03 -6.38 0.96
N PRO A 45 0.97 -7.24 1.35
CA PRO A 45 1.99 -6.83 2.30
C PRO A 45 2.64 -5.56 1.75
N LEU A 46 2.83 -4.58 2.64
CA LEU A 46 3.50 -3.34 2.23
C LEU A 46 4.82 -3.69 1.57
N PRO A 47 5.21 -2.95 0.52
CA PRO A 47 6.54 -3.09 -0.07
C PRO A 47 7.62 -3.08 1.03
N GLU A 48 8.68 -3.87 0.87
CA GLU A 48 9.78 -3.90 1.84
C GLU A 48 10.49 -2.53 1.87
N GLU A 49 10.73 -2.00 3.07
CA GLU A 49 11.45 -0.75 3.23
C GLU A 49 12.94 -0.92 2.89
N PRO A 50 13.50 -0.07 2.02
CA PRO A 50 14.94 -0.03 1.80
C PRO A 50 15.72 0.23 3.09
N LYS A 51 16.67 -0.65 3.40
CA LYS A 51 17.47 -0.57 4.64
C LYS A 51 18.50 0.54 4.61
N GLU A 52 19.06 0.81 3.43
CA GLU A 52 20.14 1.78 3.28
C GLU A 52 19.61 3.21 3.20
N ARG A 53 20.34 4.15 3.81
CA ARG A 53 20.08 5.58 3.68
C ARG A 53 20.50 6.09 2.31
N GLY A 54 19.98 7.27 1.95
CA GLY A 54 20.35 7.99 0.75
C GLY A 54 19.20 8.12 -0.24
N PHE A 55 19.55 8.35 -1.49
CA PHE A 55 18.59 8.70 -2.53
C PHE A 55 18.04 7.47 -3.23
N TYR A 56 16.76 7.55 -3.55
CA TYR A 56 16.00 6.54 -4.26
C TYR A 56 15.15 7.20 -5.35
N VAL A 57 14.85 6.44 -6.40
CA VAL A 57 13.88 6.84 -7.42
C VAL A 57 12.74 5.84 -7.50
N THR A 58 11.53 6.35 -7.68
CA THR A 58 10.35 5.52 -7.98
C THR A 58 10.52 4.83 -9.33
N ALA A 59 9.97 3.62 -9.47
CA ALA A 59 10.13 2.83 -10.69
C ALA A 59 9.27 3.32 -11.87
N ASN A 60 8.17 4.02 -11.59
CA ASN A 60 7.19 4.45 -12.59
C ASN A 60 7.50 5.83 -13.22
N ASP A 61 7.70 6.87 -12.40
CA ASP A 61 7.85 8.26 -12.84
C ASP A 61 9.25 8.84 -12.55
N GLY A 62 10.14 8.06 -11.93
CA GLY A 62 11.52 8.48 -11.65
C GLY A 62 11.64 9.56 -10.58
N ARG A 63 10.61 9.75 -9.75
CA ARG A 63 10.58 10.73 -8.67
C ARG A 63 11.67 10.44 -7.64
N LEU A 64 12.44 11.48 -7.32
CA LEU A 64 13.52 11.41 -6.35
C LEU A 64 12.99 11.46 -4.91
N LEU A 65 13.43 10.52 -4.09
CA LEU A 65 13.15 10.41 -2.67
C LEU A 65 14.47 10.32 -1.90
N LEU A 66 14.50 10.85 -0.68
CA LEU A 66 15.62 10.74 0.25
C LEU A 66 15.16 10.02 1.52
N LYS A 67 15.88 8.96 1.87
CA LYS A 67 15.83 8.33 3.20
C LYS A 67 16.95 8.90 4.07
N ASP A 68 16.61 9.58 5.14
CA ASP A 68 17.56 10.28 6.00
C ASP A 68 18.09 9.42 7.17
N ILE A 69 18.77 10.06 8.13
CA ILE A 69 19.39 9.41 9.28
C ILE A 69 18.38 8.86 10.29
N ASP A 70 17.18 9.43 10.34
CA ASP A 70 16.13 9.09 11.30
C ASP A 70 15.11 8.09 10.71
N ASP A 71 15.45 7.49 9.57
CA ASP A 71 14.57 6.65 8.76
C ASP A 71 13.28 7.39 8.33
N ASP A 72 13.37 8.71 8.15
CA ASP A 72 12.34 9.51 7.53
C ASP A 72 12.55 9.65 6.02
N TRP A 73 11.44 9.75 5.31
CA TRP A 73 11.36 9.86 3.87
C TRP A 73 10.88 11.24 3.45
N SER A 74 11.60 11.85 2.50
CA SER A 74 11.20 13.10 1.86
C SER A 74 11.20 12.95 0.35
N ALA A 75 10.24 13.59 -0.33
CA ALA A 75 10.28 13.73 -1.78
C ALA A 75 11.12 14.96 -2.12
N CYS A 76 12.09 14.81 -3.01
CA CYS A 76 13.05 15.86 -3.32
C CYS A 76 12.71 16.55 -4.64
N THR A 77 12.88 17.86 -4.67
CA THR A 77 12.98 18.65 -5.90
C THR A 77 14.40 18.58 -6.48
N TYR A 78 14.60 19.11 -7.69
CA TYR A 78 15.88 19.06 -8.41
C TYR A 78 17.05 19.73 -7.68
N ASP A 79 16.76 20.67 -6.78
CA ASP A 79 17.70 21.40 -5.92
C ASP A 79 17.92 20.73 -4.56
N ASN A 80 17.47 19.48 -4.39
CA ASN A 80 17.55 18.71 -3.15
C ASN A 80 16.75 19.31 -1.97
N SER A 81 15.78 20.18 -2.25
CA SER A 81 14.81 20.65 -1.27
C SER A 81 13.70 19.62 -1.05
N SER A 82 13.11 19.57 0.15
CA SER A 82 11.93 18.73 0.39
C SER A 82 10.69 19.37 -0.24
N THR A 83 9.91 18.56 -0.94
CA THR A 83 8.66 18.99 -1.58
C THR A 83 7.59 19.16 -0.51
N HIS A 84 7.08 20.38 -0.36
CA HIS A 84 6.05 20.69 0.62
C HIS A 84 4.74 19.95 0.32
N ALA A 85 4.17 19.32 1.34
CA ALA A 85 2.85 18.65 1.29
C ALA A 85 2.68 17.59 0.18
N PHE A 86 3.77 16.97 -0.27
CA PHE A 86 3.70 15.87 -1.24
C PHE A 86 3.04 14.61 -0.65
N TRP A 87 3.34 14.31 0.61
CA TRP A 87 2.83 13.12 1.27
C TRP A 87 1.37 13.28 1.68
N LYS A 88 0.62 12.17 1.73
CA LYS A 88 -0.82 12.15 2.05
C LYS A 88 -1.17 12.81 3.39
N ASN A 89 -0.26 12.82 4.36
CA ASN A 89 -0.44 13.47 5.66
C ASN A 89 -0.01 14.97 5.67
N GLY A 90 0.35 15.53 4.52
CA GLY A 90 0.76 16.93 4.34
C GLY A 90 2.14 17.28 4.91
N ARG A 91 2.89 16.32 5.46
CA ARG A 91 4.23 16.57 6.01
C ARG A 91 5.29 16.51 4.90
N ASN A 92 6.49 17.02 5.19
CA ASN A 92 7.64 16.91 4.31
C ASN A 92 8.46 15.63 4.57
N TYR A 93 8.42 15.15 5.81
CA TYR A 93 9.13 13.97 6.30
C TYR A 93 8.13 12.98 6.87
N VAL A 94 8.18 11.73 6.40
CA VAL A 94 7.23 10.68 6.78
C VAL A 94 7.89 9.33 6.96
N LYS A 95 7.23 8.45 7.72
CA LYS A 95 7.63 7.04 7.86
C LYS A 95 7.16 6.20 6.67
N TRP A 96 7.81 5.05 6.49
CA TRP A 96 7.56 4.13 5.39
C TRP A 96 6.08 3.76 5.11
N PRO A 97 5.21 3.54 6.12
CA PRO A 97 3.80 3.28 5.84
C PRO A 97 3.12 4.40 5.06
N THR A 98 3.44 5.67 5.36
CA THR A 98 2.89 6.82 4.62
C THR A 98 3.45 6.91 3.20
N VAL A 99 4.70 6.47 2.98
CA VAL A 99 5.27 6.35 1.63
C VAL A 99 4.46 5.34 0.81
N CYS A 100 4.20 4.16 1.39
CA CYS A 100 3.42 3.10 0.75
C CYS A 100 1.95 3.49 0.49
N GLU A 101 1.37 4.32 1.35
CA GLU A 101 0.01 4.84 1.14
C GLU A 101 -0.05 5.96 0.09
N THR A 102 1.00 6.76 -0.04
CA THR A 102 1.02 7.91 -0.95
C THR A 102 1.37 7.49 -2.37
N LEU A 103 2.33 6.58 -2.53
CA LEU A 103 2.83 6.17 -3.83
C LEU A 103 1.96 5.06 -4.44
N PRO A 104 1.73 5.09 -5.76
CA PRO A 104 1.03 4.01 -6.43
C PRO A 104 1.90 2.72 -6.44
N PRO A 105 1.30 1.52 -6.54
CA PRO A 105 2.05 0.26 -6.52
C PRO A 105 3.19 0.16 -7.55
N GLU A 106 3.04 0.81 -8.71
CA GLU A 106 4.02 0.84 -9.79
C GLU A 106 5.28 1.64 -9.44
N ALA A 107 5.25 2.44 -8.37
CA ALA A 107 6.42 3.16 -7.86
C ALA A 107 7.45 2.22 -7.22
N PHE A 108 7.05 0.99 -6.85
CA PHE A 108 7.88 0.02 -6.14
C PHE A 108 8.42 -1.08 -7.07
N PRO A 109 9.59 -1.68 -6.75
CA PRO A 109 10.50 -1.29 -5.68
C PRO A 109 11.25 0.00 -6.01
N LEU A 110 11.60 0.76 -4.97
CA LEU A 110 12.41 1.96 -5.13
C LEU A 110 13.83 1.57 -5.57
N LYS A 111 14.40 2.28 -6.53
CA LYS A 111 15.75 2.03 -7.03
C LYS A 111 16.73 2.99 -6.36
N ARG A 112 17.77 2.45 -5.71
CA ARG A 112 18.80 3.27 -5.08
C ARG A 112 19.60 4.04 -6.13
N VAL A 113 19.86 5.31 -5.85
CA VAL A 113 20.75 6.15 -6.65
C VAL A 113 22.16 6.03 -6.09
N ASN A 114 23.07 5.45 -6.86
CA ASN A 114 24.48 5.44 -6.53
C ASN A 114 25.08 6.80 -6.87
N ILE A 115 25.11 7.69 -5.89
CA ILE A 115 25.92 8.90 -5.98
C ILE A 115 27.34 8.42 -5.68
N GLY A 116 28.16 8.26 -6.73
CA GLY A 116 29.54 7.80 -6.58
C GLY A 116 30.29 8.60 -5.49
N GLU A 117 31.29 7.98 -4.87
CA GLU A 117 32.12 8.65 -3.87
C GLU A 117 32.59 10.00 -4.39
N ARG A 118 32.22 11.08 -3.69
CA ARG A 118 32.81 12.40 -3.90
C ARG A 118 34.31 12.25 -3.67
N ARG A 119 35.10 12.29 -4.75
CA ARG A 119 36.53 12.56 -4.69
C ARG A 119 36.79 14.01 -4.29
#